data_AF-A0A1A8EJV0-F1
#
_entry.id   AF-A0A1A8EJV0-F1
#
_cell.length_a   1.000
_cell.length_b   1.000
_cell.length_c   1.000
_cell.angle_alpha   90.00
_cell.angle_beta   90.00
_cell.angle_gamma   90.00
#
_symmetry.space_group_name_H-M   'P 1'
#
loop_
_entity.id
_entity.type
_entity.pdbx_description
1 polymer ?
#
loop_
_entity_poly.entity_id
_entity_poly.type
_entity_poly.pdbx_seq_one_letter_code
_entity_poly.pdbx_strand_id
1 'polypeptide(L)'
;QPLAGGHNSSDFIHVFVEAVHLAQTDALHYLGDPAHVTIPLESLLDKSYSKQQSQRISMNRAMEHVQPGLMTAGDTVYFCVIDNQGNVCSFV
;
A
#
# COMPACT_ATOMS: atom_id res chain seq x y z
N GLN A 1 -0.97 -18.75 -3.53
CA GLN A 1 -0.45 -19.63 -2.47
C GLN A 1 -0.58 -18.87 -1.17
N PRO A 2 -1.05 -19.49 -0.06
CA PRO A 2 -1.03 -18.81 1.24
C PRO A 2 0.42 -18.47 1.58
N LEU A 3 0.65 -17.28 2.14
CA LEU A 3 1.96 -16.86 2.65
C LEU A 3 2.39 -17.91 3.68
N ALA A 4 3.58 -18.49 3.48
CA ALA A 4 4.10 -19.51 4.37
C ALA A 4 4.16 -18.94 5.81
N GLY A 5 3.70 -19.72 6.80
CA GLY A 5 3.76 -19.35 8.22
C GLY A 5 2.54 -18.64 8.80
N GLY A 6 1.55 -18.21 8.00
CA GLY A 6 0.33 -17.59 8.50
C GLY A 6 0.48 -16.11 8.88
N HIS A 7 -0.59 -15.49 9.39
CA HIS A 7 -0.62 -14.08 9.75
C HIS A 7 0.46 -13.75 10.80
N ASN A 8 1.16 -12.63 10.64
CA ASN A 8 2.27 -12.16 11.49
C ASN A 8 3.51 -13.07 11.55
N SER A 9 3.67 -14.05 10.66
CA SER A 9 4.95 -14.74 10.50
C SER A 9 6.01 -13.80 9.90
N SER A 10 7.30 -14.16 10.04
CA SER A 10 8.39 -13.43 9.37
C SER A 10 8.18 -13.34 7.87
N ASP A 11 7.77 -14.44 7.25
CA ASP A 11 7.57 -14.53 5.80
C ASP A 11 6.38 -13.67 5.35
N PHE A 12 5.30 -13.65 6.14
CA PHE A 12 4.16 -12.77 5.91
C PHE A 12 4.57 -11.30 5.98
N ILE A 13 5.26 -10.92 7.07
CA ILE A 13 5.68 -9.53 7.29
C ILE A 13 6.65 -9.09 6.19
N HIS A 14 7.59 -9.96 5.79
CA HIS A 14 8.53 -9.68 4.71
C HIS A 14 7.80 -9.36 3.40
N VAL A 15 6.91 -10.24 2.95
CA VAL A 15 6.14 -10.00 1.72
C VAL A 15 5.25 -8.77 1.85
N PHE A 16 4.61 -8.56 3.00
CA PHE A 16 3.74 -7.41 3.23
C PHE A 16 4.51 -6.09 3.11
N VAL A 17 5.66 -5.97 3.78
CA VAL A 17 6.49 -4.76 3.75
C VAL A 17 7.01 -4.49 2.33
N GLU A 18 7.52 -5.52 1.65
CA GLU A 18 8.04 -5.38 0.28
C GLU A 18 6.93 -4.97 -0.72
N ALA A 19 5.72 -5.50 -0.57
CA ALA A 19 4.57 -5.12 -1.38
C ALA A 19 4.14 -3.67 -1.11
N VAL A 20 4.08 -3.25 0.16
CA VAL A 20 3.78 -1.86 0.53
C VAL A 20 4.85 -0.91 0.00
N HIS A 21 6.12 -1.29 0.01
CA HIS A 21 7.22 -0.49 -0.52
C HIS A 21 7.06 -0.24 -2.03
N LEU A 22 6.71 -1.26 -2.81
CA LEU A 22 6.41 -1.11 -4.24
C LEU A 22 5.22 -0.15 -4.46
N ALA A 23 4.11 -0.37 -3.75
CA ALA A 23 2.92 0.47 -3.87
C ALA A 23 3.17 1.93 -3.45
N GLN A 24 3.95 2.16 -2.40
CA GLN A 24 4.33 3.51 -1.96
C GLN A 24 5.24 4.20 -2.97
N THR A 25 6.14 3.46 -3.63
CA THR A 25 6.99 4.02 -4.69
C THR A 25 6.15 4.50 -5.87
N ASP A 26 5.18 3.70 -6.31
CA ASP A 26 4.23 4.12 -7.36
C ASP A 26 3.38 5.31 -6.90
N ALA A 27 2.89 5.28 -5.65
CA ALA A 27 2.10 6.37 -5.09
C ALA A 27 2.87 7.70 -5.06
N LEU A 28 4.12 7.69 -4.61
CA LEU A 28 4.99 8.87 -4.56
C LEU A 28 5.33 9.41 -5.95
N HIS A 29 5.33 8.56 -6.97
CA HIS A 29 5.66 8.96 -8.34
C HIS A 29 4.45 9.46 -9.14
N TYR A 30 3.28 8.81 -8.99
CA TYR A 30 2.12 9.04 -9.84
C TYR A 30 0.97 9.80 -9.18
N LEU A 31 0.84 9.81 -7.84
CA LEU A 31 -0.30 10.48 -7.20
C LEU A 31 -0.12 11.99 -7.16
N GLY A 32 -1.21 12.69 -7.46
CA GLY A 32 -1.33 14.13 -7.38
C GLY A 32 -2.79 14.53 -7.57
N ASP A 33 -3.06 15.83 -7.63
CA ASP A 33 -4.40 16.34 -7.92
C ASP A 33 -4.80 15.95 -9.37
N PRO A 34 -5.87 15.16 -9.57
CA PRO A 34 -6.29 14.71 -10.89
C PRO A 34 -6.72 15.86 -11.82
N ALA A 35 -6.99 17.06 -11.29
CA ALA A 35 -7.21 18.24 -12.12
C ALA A 35 -5.92 18.77 -12.79
N HIS A 36 -4.74 18.33 -12.31
CA HIS A 36 -3.44 18.84 -12.71
C HIS A 36 -2.48 17.78 -13.25
N VAL A 37 -2.69 16.50 -12.92
CA VAL A 37 -1.83 15.40 -13.38
C VAL A 37 -2.64 14.24 -13.95
N THR A 38 -2.03 13.51 -14.88
CA THR A 38 -2.59 12.26 -15.39
C THR A 38 -2.13 11.10 -14.52
N ILE A 39 -3.08 10.48 -13.81
CA ILE A 39 -2.82 9.28 -13.00
C ILE A 39 -3.17 8.05 -13.85
N PRO A 40 -2.24 7.09 -14.09
CA PRO A 40 -2.51 5.88 -14.85
C PRO A 40 -3.27 4.83 -14.01
N LEU A 41 -4.45 5.22 -13.50
CA LEU A 41 -5.19 4.47 -12.48
C LEU A 41 -5.51 3.02 -12.90
N GLU A 42 -5.99 2.83 -14.14
CA GLU A 42 -6.32 1.51 -14.68
C GLU A 42 -5.10 0.57 -14.69
N SER A 43 -3.92 1.10 -15.04
CA SER A 43 -2.69 0.31 -15.06
C SER A 43 -2.19 0.00 -13.65
N LEU A 44 -2.27 0.96 -12.73
CA LEU A 44 -1.86 0.78 -11.33
C LEU A 44 -2.74 -0.25 -10.59
N LEU A 45 -4.03 -0.33 -10.95
CA LEU A 45 -4.98 -1.28 -10.35
C LEU A 45 -5.10 -2.61 -11.12
N ASP A 46 -4.41 -2.76 -12.25
CA ASP A 46 -4.47 -3.97 -13.06
C ASP A 46 -3.82 -5.18 -12.36
N LYS A 47 -4.48 -6.34 -12.45
CA LYS A 47 -4.00 -7.58 -11.81
C LYS A 47 -2.73 -8.12 -12.44
N SER A 48 -2.53 -7.91 -13.75
CA SER A 48 -1.31 -8.34 -14.44
C SER A 48 -0.13 -7.48 -14.03
N TYR A 49 -0.33 -6.17 -13.84
CA TYR A 49 0.68 -5.28 -13.27
C TYR A 49 1.03 -5.68 -11.83
N SER A 50 0.03 -5.92 -10.98
CA SER A 50 0.25 -6.45 -9.62
C SER A 50 1.05 -7.76 -9.61
N LYS A 51 0.81 -8.66 -10.58
CA LYS A 51 1.57 -9.90 -10.74
C LYS A 51 3.03 -9.63 -11.11
N GLN A 52 3.31 -8.68 -12.01
CA GLN A 52 4.67 -8.27 -12.34
C GLN A 52 5.39 -7.67 -11.12
N GLN A 53 4.71 -6.83 -10.35
CA GLN A 53 5.26 -6.28 -9.10
C GLN A 53 5.59 -7.38 -8.09
N SER A 54 4.71 -8.37 -7.91
CA SER A 54 4.95 -9.48 -6.98
C SER A 54 6.20 -10.31 -7.32
N GLN A 55 6.58 -10.38 -8.60
CA GLN A 55 7.79 -11.10 -9.04
C GLN A 55 9.09 -10.39 -8.63
N ARG A 56 9.02 -9.12 -8.25
CA ARG A 56 10.16 -8.35 -7.76
C ARG A 56 10.47 -8.62 -6.29
N ILE A 57 9.54 -9.25 -5.55
CA ILE A 57 9.71 -9.57 -4.13
C ILE A 57 10.58 -10.82 -4.00
N SER A 58 11.72 -10.68 -3.32
CA SER A 58 12.64 -11.79 -3.03
C SER A 58 12.50 -12.21 -1.58
N MET A 59 12.23 -13.49 -1.30
CA MET A 59 12.18 -14.00 0.09
C MET A 59 13.54 -13.99 0.81
N ASN A 60 14.63 -13.87 0.06
CA ASN A 60 15.99 -13.95 0.60
C ASN A 60 16.65 -12.57 0.73
N ARG A 61 16.00 -11.49 0.27
CA ARG A 61 16.59 -10.15 0.25
C ARG A 61 15.49 -9.09 0.24
N ALA A 62 15.58 -8.13 1.15
CA ALA A 62 14.74 -6.93 1.14
C ALA A 62 15.17 -5.95 0.05
N MET A 63 14.22 -5.20 -0.51
CA MET A 63 14.47 -4.11 -1.46
C MET A 63 15.25 -2.97 -0.78
N GLU A 64 16.34 -2.53 -1.41
CA GLU A 64 17.18 -1.45 -0.90
C GLU A 64 16.62 -0.09 -1.31
N HIS A 65 16.17 0.75 -0.36
CA HIS A 65 15.99 2.22 -0.52
C HIS A 65 15.99 2.93 0.85
N VAL A 66 16.59 4.13 0.93
CA VAL A 66 16.58 5.08 2.08
C VAL A 66 16.73 6.50 1.48
N GLN A 67 16.11 7.63 1.89
CA GLN A 67 15.55 8.15 3.16
C GLN A 67 14.34 9.10 2.91
N PRO A 68 13.43 9.29 3.87
CA PRO A 68 13.11 10.67 4.23
C PRO A 68 13.19 10.96 5.74
N GLY A 69 13.71 12.14 6.09
CA GLY A 69 13.80 12.66 7.44
C GLY A 69 12.65 13.61 7.83
N LEU A 70 12.65 14.00 9.11
CA LEU A 70 11.61 14.68 9.91
C LEU A 70 10.16 14.24 9.66
N MET A 71 9.73 13.30 10.52
CA MET A 71 8.32 13.05 10.78
C MET A 71 7.71 14.27 11.49
N THR A 72 6.78 14.95 10.84
CA THR A 72 5.83 15.82 11.56
C THR A 72 4.75 14.93 12.15
N ALA A 73 4.59 14.96 13.48
CA ALA A 73 3.47 14.30 14.13
C ALA A 73 2.15 14.80 13.51
N GLY A 74 1.23 13.89 13.21
CA GLY A 74 -0.10 14.21 12.70
C GLY A 74 -1.14 14.10 13.81
N ASP A 75 -2.04 15.07 13.90
CA ASP A 75 -3.18 15.08 14.83
C ASP A 75 -4.47 14.49 14.20
N THR A 76 -4.32 13.67 13.16
CA THR A 76 -5.44 13.09 12.42
C THR A 76 -6.24 12.12 13.28
N VAL A 77 -7.57 12.28 13.29
CA VAL A 77 -8.50 11.38 14.00
C VAL A 77 -9.27 10.54 12.99
N TYR A 78 -9.40 9.24 13.26
CA TYR A 78 -10.21 8.35 12.45
C TYR A 78 -11.47 7.93 13.23
N PHE A 79 -12.62 7.91 12.58
CA PHE A 79 -13.82 7.28 13.12
C PHE A 79 -14.66 6.62 12.02
N CYS A 80 -15.39 5.58 12.40
CA CYS A 80 -16.29 4.83 11.52
C CYS A 80 -17.64 4.67 12.21
N VAL A 81 -18.72 4.97 11.47
CA VAL A 81 -20.11 4.87 11.97
C VAL A 81 -20.88 3.89 11.11
N ILE A 82 -21.61 3.00 11.76
CA ILE A 82 -22.55 2.06 11.13
C ILE A 82 -23.90 2.22 11.83
N ASP A 83 -24.98 2.41 11.06
CA ASP A 83 -26.34 2.51 11.62
C ASP A 83 -27.16 1.23 11.39
N ASN A 84 -28.36 1.19 11.97
CA ASN A 84 -29.27 0.04 11.87
C ASN A 84 -29.96 -0.11 10.50
N GLN A 85 -29.84 0.87 9.61
CA GLN A 85 -30.33 0.83 8.24
C GLN A 85 -29.25 0.30 7.28
N GLY A 86 -28.03 0.07 7.78
CA GLY A 86 -26.90 -0.42 7.00
C GLY A 86 -26.08 0.69 6.33
N ASN A 87 -26.27 1.96 6.73
CA ASN A 87 -25.39 3.04 6.27
C ASN A 87 -24.03 2.92 6.95
N VAL A 88 -22.95 3.19 6.21
CA VAL A 88 -21.56 3.13 6.69
C VAL A 88 -20.80 4.39 6.28
N CYS A 89 -20.08 4.99 7.22
CA CYS A 89 -19.20 6.13 6.97
C CYS A 89 -17.82 5.86 7.56
N SER A 90 -16.77 5.98 6.75
CA SER A 90 -15.36 5.95 7.16
C SER A 90 -14.80 7.35 6.99
N PHE A 91 -14.39 8.01 8.08
CA PHE A 91 -13.96 9.41 8.07
C PHE A 91 -12.58 9.55 8.74
N VAL A 92 -11.73 10.38 8.14
CA VAL A 92 -10.33 10.65 8.51
C VAL A 92 -10.02 12.13 8.35
#